data_AF-A0A955A158-F1
#
_entry.id   AF-A0A955A158-F1
#
_cell.length_a   1.000
_cell.length_b   1.000
_cell.length_c   1.000
_cell.angle_alpha   90.00
_cell.angle_beta   90.00
_cell.angle_gamma   90.00
#
_symmetry.space_group_name_H-M   'P 1'
#
loop_
_entity.id
_entity.type
_entity.pdbx_description
1 polymer ?
#
loop_
_entity_poly.entity_id
_entity_poly.type
_entity_poly.pdbx_seq_one_letter_code
_entity_poly.pdbx_strand_id
1 'polypeptide(L)'
;MNRKAADMLTSDRLRAARDWAASIRRAQEDLAALTRAREESEARLRDARQTDAMKAVTGTSAIDNAIAATQRMIQMLQRELAALKKTLSDTELRTLTDMIGQLPAV
;
A
#
# COMPACT_ATOMS: atom_id res chain seq x y z
N MET A 1 8.04 27.06 -25.38
CA MET A 1 7.24 26.06 -24.65
C MET A 1 6.06 26.76 -24.00
N ASN A 2 4.85 26.22 -24.15
CA ASN A 2 3.60 26.87 -23.74
C ASN A 2 3.37 26.66 -22.23
N ARG A 3 3.27 27.74 -21.44
CA ARG A 3 3.17 27.71 -19.96
C ARG A 3 2.06 26.76 -19.47
N LYS A 4 0.93 26.76 -20.18
CA LYS A 4 -0.23 25.89 -19.92
C LYS A 4 0.09 24.38 -19.97
N ALA A 5 0.99 23.96 -20.86
CA ALA A 5 1.35 22.54 -20.98
C ALA A 5 2.26 22.08 -19.82
N ALA A 6 3.14 22.95 -19.34
CA ALA A 6 3.97 22.67 -18.17
C ALA A 6 3.12 22.56 -16.89
N ASP A 7 2.16 23.49 -16.72
CA ASP A 7 1.25 23.48 -15.57
C ASP A 7 0.38 22.22 -15.54
N MET A 8 -0.10 21.77 -16.69
CA MET A 8 -0.88 20.53 -16.81
C MET A 8 -0.06 19.29 -16.46
N LEU A 9 1.16 19.19 -16.99
CA LEU A 9 2.08 18.09 -16.69
C LEU A 9 2.46 18.04 -15.20
N THR A 10 2.60 19.19 -14.54
CA THR A 10 2.81 19.27 -13.09
C THR A 10 1.58 18.78 -12.31
N SER A 11 0.38 19.19 -12.72
CA SER A 11 -0.87 18.74 -12.09
C SER A 11 -1.06 17.21 -12.19
N ASP A 12 -0.76 16.62 -13.35
CA ASP A 12 -0.89 15.17 -13.57
C ASP A 12 0.10 14.36 -12.73
N ARG A 13 1.35 14.83 -12.62
CA ARG A 13 2.37 14.18 -11.77
C ARG A 13 2.01 14.24 -10.28
N LEU A 14 1.49 15.38 -9.81
CA LEU A 14 1.03 15.52 -8.42
C LEU A 14 -0.18 14.63 -8.12
N ARG A 15 -1.11 14.50 -9.07
CA ARG A 15 -2.25 13.59 -8.96
C ARG A 15 -1.81 12.13 -8.87
N ALA A 16 -0.95 11.69 -9.79
CA ALA A 16 -0.42 10.33 -9.78
C ALA A 16 0.30 10.01 -8.46
N ALA A 17 1.13 10.93 -7.95
CA ALA A 17 1.82 10.76 -6.67
C ALA A 17 0.85 10.65 -5.48
N ARG A 18 -0.23 11.44 -5.47
CA ARG A 18 -1.29 11.34 -4.46
C ARG A 18 -2.00 9.99 -4.53
N ASP A 19 -2.36 9.55 -5.72
CA ASP A 19 -3.11 8.30 -5.93
C ASP A 19 -2.29 7.07 -5.50
N TRP A 20 -0.98 7.09 -5.74
CA TRP A 20 -0.05 6.10 -5.23
C TRP A 20 0.05 6.13 -3.70
N ALA A 21 0.15 7.31 -3.09
CA ALA A 21 0.16 7.43 -1.63
C ALA A 21 -1.14 6.91 -0.99
N ALA A 22 -2.30 7.19 -1.60
CA ALA A 22 -3.58 6.66 -1.15
C ALA A 22 -3.65 5.14 -1.30
N SER A 23 -3.11 4.58 -2.38
CA SER A 23 -3.06 3.13 -2.60
C SER A 23 -2.12 2.43 -1.62
N ILE A 24 -1.00 3.05 -1.25
CA ILE A 24 -0.11 2.53 -0.20
C ILE A 24 -0.84 2.47 1.14
N ARG A 25 -1.58 3.51 1.54
CA ARG A 25 -2.34 3.51 2.80
C ARG A 25 -3.37 2.38 2.84
N ARG A 26 -4.19 2.26 1.80
CA ARG A 26 -5.17 1.16 1.68
C ARG A 26 -4.52 -0.21 1.78
N ALA A 27 -3.41 -0.42 1.08
CA ALA A 27 -2.68 -1.68 1.16
C ALA A 27 -2.11 -1.96 2.57
N GLN A 28 -1.70 -0.92 3.32
CA GLN A 28 -1.26 -1.06 4.71
C GLN A 28 -2.41 -1.43 5.65
N GLU A 29 -3.60 -0.89 5.42
CA GLU A 29 -4.81 -1.24 6.17
C GLU A 29 -5.23 -2.69 5.88
N ASP A 30 -5.23 -3.09 4.61
CA ASP A 30 -5.48 -4.48 4.20
C ASP A 30 -4.48 -5.44 4.86
N LEU A 31 -3.19 -5.07 4.89
CA LEU A 31 -2.16 -5.85 5.56
C LEU A 31 -2.45 -5.99 7.06
N ALA A 32 -2.87 -4.93 7.73
CA ALA A 32 -3.24 -4.97 9.14
C ALA A 32 -4.51 -5.82 9.38
N ALA A 33 -5.49 -5.76 8.48
CA ALA A 33 -6.68 -6.60 8.54
C ALA A 33 -6.35 -8.08 8.34
N LEU A 34 -5.54 -8.42 7.33
CA LEU A 34 -5.07 -9.79 7.08
C LEU A 34 -4.26 -10.36 8.24
N THR A 35 -3.41 -9.53 8.87
CA THR A 35 -2.62 -9.94 10.04
C THR A 35 -3.52 -10.30 11.22
N ARG A 36 -4.54 -9.46 11.52
CA ARG A 36 -5.55 -9.76 12.54
C ARG A 36 -6.35 -11.03 12.21
N ALA A 37 -6.81 -11.16 10.97
CA ALA A 37 -7.53 -12.34 10.51
C ALA A 37 -6.70 -13.62 10.65
N ARG A 38 -5.40 -13.55 10.40
CA ARG A 38 -4.47 -14.66 10.63
C ARG A 38 -4.45 -15.06 12.11
N GLU A 39 -4.25 -14.10 13.00
CA GLU A 39 -4.17 -14.35 14.45
C GLU A 39 -5.47 -14.97 14.98
N GLU A 40 -6.62 -14.42 14.57
CA GLU A 40 -7.93 -14.96 14.93
C GLU A 40 -8.14 -16.38 14.40
N SER A 41 -7.77 -16.64 13.15
CA SER A 41 -7.88 -17.96 12.55
C SER A 41 -6.98 -18.98 13.25
N GLU A 42 -5.72 -18.62 13.52
CA GLU A 42 -4.77 -19.47 14.24
C GLU A 42 -5.21 -19.71 15.69
N ALA A 43 -5.87 -18.76 16.34
CA ALA A 43 -6.49 -18.98 17.66
C ALA A 43 -7.63 -19.99 17.59
N ARG A 44 -8.59 -19.81 16.66
CA ARG A 44 -9.74 -20.72 16.51
C ARG A 44 -9.32 -22.15 16.17
N LEU A 45 -8.33 -22.33 15.30
CA LEU A 45 -7.81 -23.65 14.95
C LEU A 45 -7.15 -24.33 16.16
N ARG A 46 -6.39 -23.58 16.96
CA ARG A 46 -5.80 -24.11 18.21
C ARG A 46 -6.87 -24.55 19.20
N ASP A 47 -7.90 -23.74 19.39
CA ASP A 47 -9.02 -24.07 20.30
C ASP A 47 -9.77 -25.32 19.83
N ALA A 48 -9.95 -25.48 18.52
CA ALA A 48 -10.55 -26.67 17.91
C ALA A 48 -9.60 -27.88 17.85
N ARG A 49 -8.34 -27.76 18.28
CA ARG A 49 -7.27 -28.75 18.07
C ARG A 49 -7.12 -29.18 16.59
N GLN A 50 -7.40 -28.26 15.69
CA GLN A 50 -7.27 -28.44 14.25
C GLN A 50 -6.02 -27.71 13.74
N THR A 51 -5.58 -28.09 12.55
CA THR A 51 -4.49 -27.43 11.83
C THR A 51 -5.01 -27.00 10.47
N ASP A 52 -4.53 -25.87 9.96
CA ASP A 52 -4.84 -25.42 8.61
C ASP A 52 -4.32 -26.47 7.60
N ALA A 53 -5.24 -27.07 6.85
CA ALA A 53 -4.93 -28.17 5.95
C ALA A 53 -3.96 -27.77 4.83
N MET A 54 -4.07 -26.53 4.33
CA MET A 54 -3.16 -26.01 3.33
C MET A 54 -1.77 -25.84 3.94
N LYS A 55 -1.68 -25.17 5.10
CA LYS A 55 -0.43 -24.94 5.81
C LYS A 55 0.27 -26.24 6.21
N ALA A 56 -0.48 -27.29 6.54
CA ALA A 56 0.08 -28.61 6.86
C ALA A 56 0.81 -29.26 5.67
N VAL A 57 0.35 -28.98 4.45
CA VAL A 57 0.92 -29.56 3.21
C VAL A 57 1.98 -28.66 2.60
N THR A 58 1.77 -27.35 2.58
CA THR A 58 2.62 -26.39 1.87
C THR A 58 3.57 -25.62 2.79
N GLY A 59 3.37 -25.66 4.10
CA GLY A 59 4.07 -24.84 5.09
C GLY A 59 3.53 -23.40 5.21
N THR A 60 2.60 -22.96 4.34
CA THR A 60 2.01 -21.61 4.38
C THR A 60 0.49 -21.63 4.20
N SER A 61 -0.23 -20.83 4.98
CA SER A 61 -1.68 -20.67 4.78
C SER A 61 -2.00 -19.73 3.61
N ALA A 62 -3.26 -19.74 3.16
CA ALA A 62 -3.75 -18.76 2.19
C ALA A 62 -3.60 -17.31 2.72
N ILE A 63 -3.82 -17.09 4.02
CA ILE A 63 -3.65 -15.76 4.64
C ILE A 63 -2.17 -15.36 4.66
N ASP A 64 -1.26 -16.29 4.97
CA ASP A 64 0.20 -16.03 4.90
C ASP A 64 0.61 -15.58 3.48
N ASN A 65 0.07 -16.24 2.45
CA ASN A 65 0.33 -15.89 1.06
C ASN A 65 -0.24 -14.50 0.70
N ALA A 66 -1.44 -14.17 1.17
CA ALA A 66 -2.07 -12.87 0.94
C ALA A 66 -1.30 -11.73 1.63
N ILE A 67 -0.82 -11.96 2.86
CA ILE A 67 0.06 -11.03 3.59
C ILE A 67 1.33 -10.77 2.78
N ALA A 68 2.01 -11.84 2.34
CA ALA A 68 3.25 -11.71 1.58
C ALA A 68 3.04 -10.99 0.23
N ALA A 69 1.92 -11.25 -0.46
CA ALA A 69 1.56 -10.55 -1.69
C ALA A 69 1.31 -9.06 -1.45
N THR A 70 0.57 -8.72 -0.40
CA THR A 70 0.26 -7.33 -0.04
C THR A 70 1.52 -6.55 0.34
N GLN A 71 2.44 -7.17 1.10
CA GLN A 71 3.74 -6.60 1.41
C GLN A 71 4.57 -6.30 0.15
N ARG A 72 4.62 -7.22 -0.82
CA ARG A 72 5.30 -6.99 -2.10
C ARG A 72 4.68 -5.84 -2.88
N MET A 73 3.35 -5.75 -2.89
CA MET A 73 2.62 -4.66 -3.54
C MET A 73 2.95 -3.31 -2.90
N ILE A 74 2.94 -3.21 -1.57
CA ILE A 74 3.34 -1.99 -0.83
C ILE A 74 4.75 -1.56 -1.23
N GLN A 75 5.71 -2.49 -1.22
CA GLN A 75 7.10 -2.18 -1.58
C GLN A 75 7.24 -1.67 -3.01
N MET A 76 6.49 -2.26 -3.96
CA MET A 76 6.47 -1.80 -5.35
C MET A 76 5.93 -0.37 -5.46
N LEU A 77 4.76 -0.11 -4.87
CA LEU A 77 4.15 1.23 -4.88
C LEU A 77 5.04 2.28 -4.20
N GLN A 78 5.71 1.92 -3.10
CA GLN A 78 6.66 2.80 -2.42
C GLN A 78 7.86 3.14 -3.29
N ARG A 79 8.40 2.16 -4.05
CA ARG A 79 9.50 2.40 -4.99
C ARG A 79 9.08 3.32 -6.12
N GLU A 80 7.91 3.11 -6.69
CA GLU A 80 7.36 3.96 -7.76
C GLU A 80 7.14 5.39 -7.26
N LEU A 81 6.51 5.55 -6.09
CA LEU A 81 6.31 6.85 -5.48
C LEU A 81 7.64 7.56 -5.17
N ALA A 82 8.64 6.84 -4.68
CA ALA A 82 9.97 7.41 -4.45
C ALA A 82 10.64 7.86 -5.75
N ALA A 83 10.49 7.09 -6.84
CA ALA A 83 11.02 7.46 -8.16
C ALA A 83 10.34 8.73 -8.67
N LEU A 84 9.01 8.83 -8.59
CA LEU A 84 8.28 10.02 -9.01
C LEU A 84 8.63 11.25 -8.16
N LYS A 85 8.76 11.11 -6.84
CA LYS A 85 9.18 12.19 -5.94
C LYS A 85 10.53 12.81 -6.33
N LYS A 86 11.48 12.02 -6.84
CA LYS A 86 12.78 12.54 -7.32
C LYS A 86 12.67 13.44 -8.55
N THR A 87 11.55 13.37 -9.27
CA THR A 87 11.28 14.21 -10.46
C THR A 87 10.50 15.48 -10.13
N LEU A 88 10.05 15.63 -8.89
CA LEU A 88 9.31 16.79 -8.41
C LEU A 88 10.27 17.83 -7.86
N SER A 89 9.96 19.10 -8.11
CA SER A 89 10.62 20.23 -7.47
C SER A 89 10.25 20.32 -5.99
N ASP A 90 11.02 21.09 -5.22
CA ASP A 90 10.76 21.31 -3.79
C ASP A 90 9.37 21.90 -3.51
N THR A 91 8.88 22.76 -4.41
CA THR A 91 7.53 23.34 -4.28
C THR A 91 6.46 22.27 -4.51
N GLU A 92 6.61 21.46 -5.55
CA GLU A 92 5.72 20.33 -5.84
C GLU A 92 5.75 19.29 -4.71
N LEU A 93 6.91 19.01 -4.12
CA LEU A 93 7.06 18.11 -2.97
C LEU A 93 6.32 18.61 -1.73
N ARG A 94 6.35 19.92 -1.45
CA ARG A 94 5.58 20.53 -0.35
C ARG A 94 4.08 20.37 -0.60
N THR A 95 3.62 20.75 -1.80
CA THR A 95 2.21 20.59 -2.19
C THR A 95 1.76 19.13 -2.10
N LEU A 96 2.57 18.18 -2.57
CA LEU A 96 2.28 16.75 -2.45
C LEU A 96 2.19 16.33 -0.97
N THR A 97 3.08 16.82 -0.12
CA THR A 97 3.08 16.51 1.32
C THR A 97 1.79 16.99 1.97
N ASP A 98 1.34 18.21 1.67
CA ASP A 98 0.08 18.75 2.16
C ASP A 98 -1.12 17.93 1.66
N MET A 99 -1.13 17.56 0.37
CA MET A 99 -2.17 16.72 -0.24
C MET A 99 -2.24 15.32 0.40
N ILE A 100 -1.10 14.72 0.72
CA ILE A 100 -1.03 13.43 1.40
C ILE A 100 -1.49 13.56 2.86
N GLY A 101 -1.12 14.65 3.54
CA GLY A 101 -1.56 14.94 4.90
C GLY A 101 -3.09 15.04 5.04
N GLN A 102 -3.76 15.50 3.97
CA GLN A 102 -5.22 15.63 3.90
C GLN A 102 -5.95 14.36 3.45
N LEU A 103 -5.24 13.30 3.05
CA LEU A 103 -5.90 12.03 2.74
C LEU A 103 -6.60 11.52 4.01
N PRO A 104 -7.88 11.12 3.93
CA PRO A 104 -8.60 10.61 5.09
C PRO A 104 -7.85 9.40 5.67
N ALA A 105 -7.90 9.26 7.00
CA ALA A 105 -7.73 7.95 7.61
C ALA A 105 -8.95 7.13 7.15
N VAL A 106 -8.70 6.00 6.49
CA VAL A 106 -9.78 5.11 6.04
C VAL A 106 -10.29 4.32 7.25
#